data_AF-A0A7K8IQ06-F1
#
_entry.id   AF-A0A7K8IQ06-F1
#
_cell.length_a   1.000
_cell.length_b   1.000
_cell.length_c   1.000
_cell.angle_alpha   90.00
_cell.angle_beta   90.00
_cell.angle_gamma   90.00
#
_symmetry.space_group_name_H-M   'P 1'
#
loop_
_entity.id
_entity.type
_entity.pdbx_description
1 polymer ?
#
loop_
_entity_poly.entity_id
_entity_poly.type
_entity_poly.pdbx_seq_one_letter_code
_entity_poly.pdbx_strand_id
1 'polypeptide(L)'
;QAELALGNAAADAREAKARADDAEKIASSVQKSAAATRVEADKTFADVTGLAREVDDMMKQLHEAEKELKRKQADAERDMKMAGEASQAAQEAEDNARKAKNSVNSLLIVINDLLDQLGQLETVDLNKLNEIEGTLNSAKDQIKDSDLDQKVSFLEREAKKQDDAIQAYNRDIEEILKDISNLEDIRKTLPSGCFNTPSIEKP
;
A
#
# COMPACT_ATOMS: atom_id res chain seq x y z
N GLN A 1 -38.86 -80.67 -56.06
CA GLN A 1 -37.61 -80.38 -55.31
C GLN A 1 -36.99 -79.03 -55.71
N ALA A 2 -36.92 -78.66 -57.00
CA ALA A 2 -36.38 -77.36 -57.43
C ALA A 2 -37.17 -76.13 -56.94
N GLU A 3 -38.51 -76.18 -56.97
CA GLU A 3 -39.36 -75.05 -56.49
C GLU A 3 -39.21 -74.79 -54.98
N LEU A 4 -39.08 -75.85 -54.17
CA LEU A 4 -38.81 -75.75 -52.74
C LEU A 4 -37.44 -75.13 -52.45
N ALA A 5 -36.41 -75.51 -53.21
CA ALA A 5 -35.07 -74.94 -53.08
C ALA A 5 -35.03 -73.45 -53.50
N LEU A 6 -35.75 -73.09 -54.57
CA LEU A 6 -35.88 -71.70 -55.03
C LEU A 6 -36.68 -70.84 -54.04
N GLY A 7 -37.75 -71.41 -53.45
CA GLY A 7 -38.54 -70.74 -52.42
C GLY A 7 -37.73 -70.44 -51.15
N ASN A 8 -36.92 -71.40 -50.70
CA ASN A 8 -36.03 -71.22 -49.54
C ASN A 8 -34.93 -70.20 -49.84
N ALA A 9 -34.28 -70.29 -51.01
CA ALA A 9 -33.25 -69.32 -51.42
C ALA A 9 -33.81 -67.88 -51.52
N ALA A 10 -35.05 -67.71 -51.98
CA ALA A 10 -35.71 -66.41 -52.03
C ALA A 10 -36.04 -65.86 -50.63
N ALA A 11 -36.38 -66.73 -49.68
CA ALA A 11 -36.60 -66.34 -48.28
C ALA A 11 -35.28 -65.92 -47.61
N ASP A 12 -34.21 -66.71 -47.77
CA ASP A 12 -32.88 -66.42 -47.24
C ASP A 12 -32.33 -65.11 -47.81
N ALA A 13 -32.51 -64.84 -49.10
CA ALA A 13 -32.08 -63.60 -49.73
C ALA A 13 -32.82 -62.36 -49.18
N ARG A 14 -34.12 -62.50 -48.89
CA ARG A 14 -34.90 -61.41 -48.27
C ARG A 14 -34.47 -61.15 -46.84
N GLU A 15 -34.21 -62.21 -46.06
CA GLU A 15 -33.70 -62.08 -44.69
C GLU A 15 -32.29 -61.45 -44.69
N ALA A 16 -31.40 -61.89 -45.57
CA ALA A 16 -30.07 -61.32 -45.72
C ALA A 16 -30.13 -59.82 -46.09
N LYS A 17 -31.04 -59.44 -47.00
CA LYS A 17 -31.28 -58.02 -47.33
C LYS A 17 -31.77 -57.23 -46.12
N ALA A 18 -32.76 -57.73 -45.38
CA ALA A 18 -33.27 -57.04 -44.20
C ALA A 18 -32.18 -56.84 -43.14
N ARG A 19 -31.35 -57.86 -42.89
CA ARG A 19 -30.19 -57.76 -41.99
C ARG A 19 -29.15 -56.75 -42.49
N ALA A 20 -28.89 -56.70 -43.80
CA ALA A 20 -27.98 -55.72 -44.40
C ALA A 20 -28.50 -54.28 -44.24
N ASP A 21 -29.79 -54.06 -44.51
CA ASP A 21 -30.43 -52.75 -44.36
C ASP A 21 -30.38 -52.27 -42.88
N ASP A 22 -30.58 -53.17 -41.92
CA ASP A 22 -30.48 -52.84 -40.50
C ASP A 22 -29.04 -52.61 -40.05
N ALA A 23 -28.08 -53.39 -40.57
CA ALA A 23 -26.66 -53.15 -40.33
C ALA A 23 -26.22 -51.78 -40.88
N GLU A 24 -26.71 -51.37 -42.05
CA GLU A 24 -26.43 -50.06 -42.64
C GLU A 24 -26.99 -48.92 -41.77
N LYS A 25 -28.23 -49.05 -41.27
CA LYS A 25 -28.82 -48.06 -40.35
C LYS A 25 -28.00 -47.94 -39.07
N ILE A 26 -27.60 -49.05 -38.47
CA ILE A 26 -26.77 -49.06 -37.26
C ILE A 26 -25.42 -48.41 -37.55
N ALA A 27 -24.76 -48.79 -38.65
CA ALA A 27 -23.48 -48.21 -39.04
C ALA A 27 -23.57 -46.69 -39.27
N SER A 28 -24.63 -46.22 -39.94
CA SER A 28 -24.88 -44.79 -40.14
C SER A 28 -25.11 -44.05 -38.82
N SER A 29 -25.88 -44.65 -37.90
CA SER A 29 -26.11 -44.08 -36.56
C SER A 29 -24.81 -44.01 -35.76
N VAL A 30 -24.02 -45.09 -35.75
CA VAL A 30 -22.74 -45.16 -35.05
C VAL A 30 -21.76 -44.13 -35.63
N GLN A 31 -21.71 -43.97 -36.94
CA GLN A 31 -20.85 -42.97 -37.60
C GLN A 31 -21.24 -41.54 -37.18
N LYS A 32 -22.54 -41.23 -37.14
CA LYS A 32 -23.04 -39.92 -36.66
C LYS A 32 -22.70 -39.67 -35.20
N SER A 33 -22.91 -40.67 -34.34
CA SER A 33 -22.55 -40.57 -32.92
C SER A 33 -21.05 -40.38 -32.73
N ALA A 34 -20.22 -41.15 -33.45
CA ALA A 34 -18.76 -41.01 -33.38
C ALA A 34 -18.28 -39.63 -33.85
N ALA A 35 -18.89 -39.08 -34.90
CA ALA A 35 -18.61 -37.72 -35.36
C ALA A 35 -18.98 -36.68 -34.31
N ALA A 36 -20.15 -36.80 -33.67
CA ALA A 36 -20.57 -35.91 -32.59
C ALA A 36 -19.64 -36.01 -31.37
N THR A 37 -19.27 -37.22 -30.95
CA THR A 37 -18.31 -37.43 -29.85
C THR A 37 -16.94 -36.82 -30.17
N ARG A 38 -16.46 -36.91 -31.41
CA ARG A 38 -15.20 -36.28 -31.82
C ARG A 38 -15.27 -34.76 -31.69
N VAL A 39 -16.35 -34.13 -32.14
CA VAL A 39 -16.53 -32.67 -32.02
C VAL A 39 -16.55 -32.24 -30.55
N GLU A 40 -17.25 -32.98 -29.68
CA GLU A 40 -17.29 -32.67 -28.25
C GLU A 40 -15.92 -32.88 -27.58
N ALA A 41 -15.17 -33.91 -27.98
CA ALA A 41 -13.82 -34.14 -27.49
C ALA A 41 -12.85 -33.04 -27.92
N ASP A 42 -12.92 -32.59 -29.18
CA ASP A 42 -12.11 -31.49 -29.70
C ASP A 42 -12.42 -30.18 -28.95
N LYS A 43 -13.70 -29.92 -28.66
CA LYS A 43 -14.13 -28.76 -27.86
C LYS A 43 -13.61 -28.86 -26.43
N THR A 44 -13.82 -29.99 -25.77
CA THR A 44 -13.34 -30.23 -24.39
C THR A 44 -11.82 -30.04 -24.30
N PHE A 45 -11.08 -30.52 -25.30
CA PHE A 45 -9.64 -30.35 -25.37
C PHE A 45 -9.24 -28.87 -25.49
N ALA A 46 -9.94 -28.11 -26.33
CA ALA A 46 -9.72 -26.67 -26.46
C ALA A 46 -10.00 -25.93 -25.14
N ASP A 47 -11.10 -26.26 -24.47
CA ASP A 47 -11.49 -25.67 -23.19
C ASP A 47 -10.46 -25.97 -22.09
N VAL A 48 -10.03 -27.23 -21.96
CA VAL A 48 -9.00 -27.64 -20.97
C VAL A 48 -7.66 -26.95 -21.26
N THR A 49 -7.28 -26.83 -22.53
CA THR A 49 -6.05 -26.12 -22.91
C THR A 49 -6.15 -24.62 -22.64
N GLY A 50 -7.33 -24.03 -22.81
CA GLY A 50 -7.62 -22.64 -22.42
C GLY A 50 -7.45 -22.44 -20.92
N LEU A 51 -8.12 -23.28 -20.12
CA LEU A 51 -8.04 -23.23 -18.66
C LEU A 51 -6.61 -23.42 -18.14
N ALA A 52 -5.82 -24.31 -18.76
CA ALA A 52 -4.42 -24.48 -18.39
C ALA A 52 -3.58 -23.20 -18.57
N ARG A 53 -3.87 -22.41 -19.62
CA ARG A 53 -3.21 -21.12 -19.83
C ARG A 53 -3.66 -20.07 -18.81
N GLU A 54 -4.95 -20.04 -18.49
CA GLU A 54 -5.48 -19.13 -17.47
C GLU A 54 -4.87 -19.41 -16.10
N VAL A 55 -4.71 -20.69 -15.72
CA VAL A 55 -4.05 -21.08 -14.48
C VAL A 55 -2.57 -20.65 -14.48
N ASP A 56 -1.85 -20.83 -15.59
CA ASP A 56 -0.45 -20.38 -15.69
C ASP A 56 -0.32 -18.86 -15.54
N ASP A 57 -1.22 -18.10 -16.16
CA ASP A 57 -1.25 -16.64 -16.01
C ASP A 57 -1.58 -16.22 -14.57
N MET A 58 -2.57 -16.86 -13.96
CA MET A 58 -2.93 -16.63 -12.55
C MET A 58 -1.76 -16.92 -11.61
N MET A 59 -0.99 -17.99 -11.85
CA MET A 59 0.19 -18.30 -11.05
C MET A 59 1.28 -17.24 -11.18
N LYS A 60 1.48 -16.67 -12.39
CA LYS A 60 2.42 -15.56 -12.60
C LYS A 60 1.97 -14.30 -11.87
N GLN A 61 0.69 -13.94 -11.98
CA GLN A 61 0.12 -12.80 -11.26
C GLN A 61 0.25 -12.97 -9.75
N LEU A 62 -0.02 -14.17 -9.23
CA LEU A 62 0.15 -14.47 -7.80
C LEU A 62 1.60 -14.29 -7.36
N HIS A 63 2.56 -14.75 -8.15
CA HIS A 63 3.98 -14.61 -7.80
C HIS A 63 4.44 -13.14 -7.76
N GLU A 64 3.99 -12.32 -8.72
CA GLU A 64 4.31 -10.88 -8.69
C GLU A 64 3.60 -10.17 -7.53
N ALA A 65 2.36 -10.55 -7.20
CA ALA A 65 1.66 -10.03 -6.02
C ALA A 65 2.37 -10.39 -4.71
N GLU A 66 2.86 -11.63 -4.56
CA GLU A 66 3.65 -12.05 -3.40
C GLU A 66 4.94 -11.25 -3.25
N LYS A 67 5.61 -10.96 -4.38
CA LYS A 67 6.84 -10.16 -4.41
C LYS A 67 6.58 -8.70 -4.07
N GLU A 68 5.48 -8.13 -4.57
CA GLU A 68 5.05 -6.78 -4.21
C GLU A 68 4.71 -6.70 -2.72
N LEU A 69 3.97 -7.68 -2.19
CA LEU A 69 3.62 -7.76 -0.77
C LEU A 69 4.87 -7.79 0.12
N LYS A 70 5.88 -8.59 -0.25
CA LYS A 70 7.16 -8.63 0.48
C LYS A 70 7.89 -7.29 0.48
N ARG A 71 7.86 -6.56 -0.65
CA ARG A 71 8.44 -5.21 -0.73
C ARG A 71 7.69 -4.25 0.18
N LYS A 72 6.35 -4.24 0.12
CA LYS A 72 5.51 -3.38 0.96
C LYS A 72 5.69 -3.68 2.46
N GLN A 73 5.86 -4.95 2.82
CA GLN A 73 6.19 -5.30 4.20
C GLN A 73 7.53 -4.71 4.64
N ALA A 74 8.57 -4.84 3.83
CA ALA A 74 9.88 -4.27 4.13
C ALA A 74 9.87 -2.73 4.19
N ASP A 75 9.06 -2.08 3.35
CA ASP A 75 8.84 -0.62 3.40
C ASP A 75 8.17 -0.23 4.72
N ALA A 76 7.08 -0.92 5.09
CA ALA A 76 6.37 -0.66 6.34
C ALA A 76 7.25 -0.88 7.59
N GLU A 77 8.09 -1.91 7.60
CA GLU A 77 9.06 -2.14 8.69
C GLU A 77 10.07 -0.99 8.81
N ARG A 78 10.55 -0.45 7.68
CA ARG A 78 11.44 0.73 7.67
C ARG A 78 10.72 1.98 8.17
N ASP A 79 9.50 2.22 7.73
CA ASP A 79 8.70 3.37 8.15
C ASP A 79 8.40 3.31 9.64
N MET A 80 8.02 2.15 10.18
CA MET A 80 7.82 1.95 11.62
C MET A 80 9.09 2.25 12.42
N LYS A 81 10.25 1.81 11.94
CA LYS A 81 11.53 2.10 12.58
C LYS A 81 11.82 3.61 12.59
N MET A 82 11.64 4.27 11.44
CA MET A 82 11.87 5.72 11.31
C MET A 82 10.92 6.53 12.19
N ALA A 83 9.64 6.15 12.24
CA ALA A 83 8.65 6.77 13.12
C ALA A 83 9.02 6.59 14.60
N GLY A 84 9.52 5.42 14.98
CA GLY A 84 10.04 5.16 16.33
C GLY A 84 11.21 6.05 16.70
N GLU A 85 12.20 6.16 15.81
CA GLU A 85 13.37 7.04 15.99
C GLU A 85 12.95 8.52 16.08
N ALA A 86 12.05 8.98 15.20
CA ALA A 86 11.53 10.34 15.21
C ALA A 86 10.76 10.65 16.51
N SER A 87 9.92 9.71 16.97
CA SER A 87 9.19 9.86 18.24
C SER A 87 10.14 9.94 19.43
N GLN A 88 11.22 9.16 19.45
CA GLN A 88 12.22 9.22 20.51
C GLN A 88 12.95 10.56 20.50
N ALA A 89 13.38 11.03 19.32
CA ALA A 89 14.04 12.32 19.17
C ALA A 89 13.13 13.49 19.62
N ALA A 90 11.83 13.42 19.29
CA ALA A 90 10.84 14.40 19.73
C ALA A 90 10.68 14.40 21.27
N GLN A 91 10.64 13.22 21.90
CA GLN A 91 10.55 13.11 23.36
C GLN A 91 11.79 13.68 24.05
N GLU A 92 12.98 13.41 23.52
CA GLU A 92 14.24 13.96 24.03
C GLU A 92 14.28 15.49 23.90
N ALA A 93 13.80 16.03 22.77
CA ALA A 93 13.68 17.47 22.56
C ALA A 93 12.70 18.11 23.55
N GLU A 94 11.53 17.49 23.79
CA GLU A 94 10.54 17.96 24.77
C GLU A 94 11.12 17.98 26.19
N ASP A 95 11.81 16.91 26.60
CA ASP A 95 12.43 16.82 27.92
C ASP A 95 13.50 17.90 28.10
N ASN A 96 14.30 18.17 27.07
CA ASN A 96 15.31 19.23 27.10
C ASN A 96 14.68 20.62 27.16
N ALA A 97 13.60 20.87 26.40
CA ALA A 97 12.84 22.11 26.47
C ALA A 97 12.22 22.32 27.86
N ARG A 98 11.66 21.26 28.46
CA ARG A 98 11.11 21.30 29.82
C ARG A 98 12.18 21.63 30.86
N LYS A 99 13.36 21.00 30.76
CA LYS A 99 14.51 21.31 31.63
C LYS A 99 14.93 22.77 31.49
N ALA A 100 15.07 23.26 30.25
CA ALA A 100 15.44 24.65 29.98
C ALA A 100 14.42 25.64 30.57
N LYS A 101 13.12 25.39 30.37
CA LYS A 101 12.04 26.20 30.95
C LYS A 101 12.12 26.26 32.48
N ASN A 102 12.36 25.12 33.12
CA ASN A 102 12.48 25.06 34.58
C ASN A 102 13.68 25.88 35.07
N SER A 103 14.83 25.79 34.41
CA SER A 103 16.01 26.59 34.74
C SER A 103 15.74 28.10 34.59
N VAL A 104 15.08 28.52 33.51
CA VAL A 104 14.71 29.93 33.29
C VAL A 104 13.74 30.42 34.37
N ASN A 105 12.75 29.61 34.75
CA ASN A 105 11.83 29.97 35.82
C ASN A 105 12.55 30.14 37.16
N SER A 106 13.50 29.25 37.49
CA SER A 106 14.32 29.38 38.70
C SER A 106 15.15 30.67 38.69
N LEU A 107 15.78 31.00 37.56
CA LEU A 107 16.51 32.26 37.38
C LEU A 107 15.61 33.49 37.54
N LEU A 108 14.40 33.44 36.97
CA LEU A 108 13.45 34.55 37.07
C LEU A 108 13.01 34.81 38.52
N ILE A 109 12.83 33.75 39.32
CA ILE A 109 12.56 33.87 40.76
C ILE A 109 13.71 34.60 41.45
N VAL A 110 14.96 34.19 41.20
CA VAL A 110 16.15 34.84 41.79
C VAL A 110 16.25 36.32 41.38
N ILE A 111 15.96 36.65 40.11
CA ILE A 111 15.98 38.04 39.63
C ILE A 111 14.89 38.87 40.33
N ASN A 112 13.68 38.35 40.47
CA ASN A 112 12.60 39.06 41.14
C ASN A 112 12.92 39.29 42.62
N ASP A 113 13.47 38.30 43.32
CA ASP A 113 13.92 38.45 44.71
C ASP A 113 14.97 39.57 44.84
N LEU A 114 15.92 39.65 43.90
CA LEU A 114 16.92 40.72 43.86
C LEU A 114 16.30 42.11 43.61
N LEU A 115 15.36 42.20 42.66
CA LEU A 115 14.66 43.45 42.37
C LEU A 115 13.87 43.94 43.59
N ASP A 116 13.22 43.03 44.33
CA ASP A 116 12.52 43.35 45.58
C ASP A 116 13.47 43.85 46.66
N GLN A 117 14.63 43.20 46.83
CA GLN A 117 15.66 43.66 47.77
C GLN A 117 16.20 45.06 47.42
N LEU A 118 16.38 45.33 46.12
CA LEU A 118 16.78 46.63 45.59
C LEU A 118 15.72 47.71 45.85
N GLY A 119 14.43 47.39 45.69
CA GLY A 119 13.33 48.31 45.94
C GLY A 119 13.16 48.69 47.41
N GLN A 120 13.68 47.88 48.34
CA GLN A 120 13.64 48.12 49.79
C GLN A 120 14.84 48.93 50.33
N LEU A 121 15.74 49.43 49.47
CA LEU A 121 16.87 50.26 49.87
C LEU A 121 16.45 51.74 50.03
N GLU A 122 15.82 52.07 51.15
CA GLU A 122 15.42 53.46 51.48
C GLU A 122 16.59 54.31 52.04
N THR A 123 17.69 53.67 52.45
CA THR A 123 19.00 54.29 52.71
C THR A 123 20.10 53.29 52.31
N VAL A 124 21.16 53.72 51.61
CA VAL A 124 22.16 52.81 51.04
C VAL A 124 22.99 52.14 52.14
N ASP A 125 22.61 50.92 52.51
CA ASP A 125 23.43 50.00 53.29
C ASP A 125 24.41 49.28 52.35
N LEU A 126 25.70 49.59 52.49
CA LEU A 126 26.79 49.00 51.69
C LEU A 126 26.84 47.47 51.77
N ASN A 127 26.29 46.86 52.82
CA ASN A 127 26.23 45.41 52.94
C ASN A 127 25.21 44.80 51.95
N LYS A 128 24.06 45.45 51.76
CA LYS A 128 23.06 45.03 50.76
C LYS A 128 23.59 45.18 49.33
N LEU A 129 24.38 46.22 49.06
CA LEU A 129 24.96 46.42 47.73
C LEU A 129 25.97 45.31 47.38
N ASN A 130 26.78 44.87 48.35
CA ASN A 130 27.67 43.72 48.19
C ASN A 130 26.91 42.39 48.00
N GLU A 131 25.79 42.20 48.69
CA GLU A 131 24.90 41.03 48.47
C GLU A 131 24.33 41.02 47.04
N ILE A 132 23.88 42.17 46.55
CA ILE A 132 23.37 42.31 45.18
C ILE A 132 24.48 42.01 44.16
N GLU A 133 25.68 42.54 44.34
CA GLU A 133 26.82 42.28 43.45
C GLU A 133 27.25 40.80 43.48
N GLY A 134 27.25 40.16 44.64
CA GLY A 134 27.53 38.73 44.79
C GLY A 134 26.49 37.85 44.11
N THR A 135 25.20 38.20 44.24
CA THR A 135 24.12 37.45 43.61
C THR A 135 24.10 37.66 42.09
N LEU A 136 24.38 38.87 41.62
CA LEU A 136 24.49 39.18 40.19
C LEU A 136 25.63 38.39 39.54
N ASN A 137 26.79 38.32 40.20
CA ASN A 137 27.91 37.52 39.70
C ASN A 137 27.58 36.02 39.69
N SER A 138 26.92 35.50 40.73
CA SER A 138 26.47 34.10 40.75
C SER A 138 25.47 33.79 39.64
N ALA A 139 24.52 34.69 39.36
CA ALA A 139 23.56 34.53 38.27
C ALA A 139 24.27 34.57 36.90
N LYS A 140 25.26 35.45 36.73
CA LYS A 140 26.06 35.55 35.51
C LYS A 140 26.90 34.30 35.26
N ASP A 141 27.48 33.74 36.31
CA ASP A 141 28.24 32.49 36.22
C ASP A 141 27.31 31.30 35.96
N GLN A 142 26.12 31.26 36.58
CA GLN A 142 25.12 30.25 36.25
C GLN A 142 24.65 30.32 34.80
N ILE A 143 24.48 31.52 34.23
CA ILE A 143 24.13 31.68 32.80
C ILE A 143 25.25 31.17 31.90
N LYS A 144 26.51 31.46 32.23
CA LYS A 144 27.67 30.93 31.51
C LYS A 144 27.77 29.41 31.60
N ASP A 145 27.63 28.84 32.79
CA ASP A 145 27.72 27.39 33.01
C ASP A 145 26.52 26.64 32.43
N SER A 146 25.37 27.30 32.25
CA SER A 146 24.15 26.69 31.72
C SER A 146 24.17 26.48 30.21
N ASP A 147 25.19 27.00 29.52
CA ASP A 147 25.40 26.91 28.07
C ASP A 147 24.14 27.36 27.29
N LEU A 148 23.52 28.43 27.80
CA LEU A 148 22.17 28.83 27.42
C LEU A 148 22.09 29.25 25.95
N ASP A 149 23.09 30.00 25.47
CA ASP A 149 23.19 30.42 24.08
C ASP A 149 23.28 29.22 23.14
N GLN A 150 24.02 28.19 23.53
CA GLN A 150 24.15 26.96 22.74
C GLN A 150 22.84 26.17 22.70
N LYS A 151 22.10 26.12 23.82
CA LYS A 151 20.77 25.48 23.89
C LYS A 151 19.73 26.24 23.08
N VAL A 152 19.72 27.56 23.12
CA VAL A 152 18.82 28.39 22.29
C VAL A 152 19.12 28.16 20.82
N SER A 153 20.38 28.22 20.41
CA SER A 153 20.78 27.96 19.02
C SER A 153 20.48 26.53 18.56
N PHE A 154 20.54 25.54 19.46
CA PHE A 154 20.09 24.18 19.17
C PHE A 154 18.57 24.12 18.94
N LEU A 155 17.77 24.69 19.83
CA LEU A 155 16.30 24.70 19.71
C LEU A 155 15.84 25.43 18.44
N GLU A 156 16.46 26.55 18.09
CA GLU A 156 16.16 27.27 16.84
C GLU A 156 16.44 26.42 15.60
N ARG A 157 17.53 25.65 15.59
CA ARG A 157 17.86 24.75 14.48
C ARG A 157 16.87 23.60 14.35
N GLU A 158 16.47 22.99 15.47
CA GLU A 158 15.49 21.90 15.45
C GLU A 158 14.10 22.39 15.05
N ALA A 159 13.68 23.57 15.52
CA ALA A 159 12.44 24.21 15.07
C ALA A 159 12.43 24.44 13.55
N LYS A 160 13.56 24.89 12.98
CA LYS A 160 13.69 25.07 11.53
C LYS A 160 13.58 23.75 10.76
N LYS A 161 14.21 22.68 11.24
CA LYS A 161 14.08 21.35 10.63
C LYS A 161 12.65 20.84 10.64
N GLN A 162 11.93 21.06 11.74
CA GLN A 162 10.51 20.69 11.83
C GLN A 162 9.67 21.48 10.84
N ASP A 163 9.91 22.79 10.68
CA ASP A 163 9.22 23.61 9.68
C ASP A 163 9.47 23.11 8.25
N ASP A 164 10.72 22.81 7.90
CA ASP A 164 11.09 22.27 6.59
C ASP A 164 10.40 20.92 6.31
N ALA A 165 10.29 20.04 7.33
CA ALA A 165 9.59 18.77 7.21
C ALA A 165 8.07 18.95 7.02
N ILE A 166 7.45 19.87 7.76
CA ILE A 166 6.02 20.20 7.59
C ILE A 166 5.76 20.72 6.17
N GLN A 167 6.63 21.58 5.65
CA GLN A 167 6.50 22.04 4.27
C GLN A 167 6.64 20.91 3.24
N ALA A 168 7.52 19.92 3.48
CA ALA A 168 7.63 18.75 2.63
C ALA A 168 6.34 17.92 2.65
N TYR A 169 5.79 17.62 3.83
CA TYR A 169 4.52 16.89 3.94
C TYR A 169 3.37 17.61 3.24
N ASN A 170 3.30 18.94 3.32
CA ASN A 170 2.28 19.70 2.59
C ASN A 170 2.39 19.55 1.07
N ARG A 171 3.63 19.51 0.52
CA ARG A 171 3.84 19.26 -0.91
C ARG A 171 3.42 17.85 -1.30
N ASP A 172 3.76 16.85 -0.50
CA ASP A 172 3.37 15.46 -0.73
C ASP A 172 1.84 15.31 -0.72
N ILE A 173 1.16 15.98 0.21
CA ILE A 173 -0.32 16.01 0.28
C ILE A 173 -0.90 16.64 -1.00
N GLU A 174 -0.35 17.76 -1.47
CA GLU A 174 -0.82 18.40 -2.72
C GLU A 174 -0.62 17.50 -3.95
N GLU A 175 0.48 16.74 -4.02
CA GLU A 175 0.74 15.78 -5.09
C GLU A 175 -0.26 14.63 -5.05
N ILE A 176 -0.48 14.02 -3.89
CA ILE A 176 -1.46 12.95 -3.70
C ILE A 176 -2.87 13.42 -4.09
N LEU A 177 -3.26 14.64 -3.73
CA LEU A 177 -4.56 15.19 -4.09
C LEU A 177 -4.71 15.37 -5.62
N LYS A 178 -3.64 15.75 -6.32
CA LYS A 178 -3.64 15.81 -7.78
C LYS A 178 -3.77 14.43 -8.41
N ASP A 179 -3.06 13.44 -7.89
CA ASP A 179 -3.13 12.07 -8.38
C ASP A 179 -4.54 11.50 -8.19
N ILE A 180 -5.17 11.74 -7.04
CA ILE A 180 -6.56 11.37 -6.78
C ILE A 180 -7.47 12.01 -7.84
N SER A 181 -7.36 13.33 -8.07
CA SER A 181 -8.17 14.01 -9.08
C SER A 181 -8.00 13.42 -10.48
N ASN A 182 -6.76 13.12 -10.87
CA ASN A 182 -6.46 12.48 -12.16
C ASN A 182 -7.10 11.09 -12.27
N LEU A 183 -6.99 10.26 -11.23
CA LEU A 183 -7.61 8.94 -11.20
C LEU A 183 -9.14 9.01 -11.25
N GLU A 184 -9.75 10.00 -10.60
CA GLU A 184 -11.19 10.23 -10.68
C GLU A 184 -11.64 10.63 -12.09
N ASP A 185 -10.87 11.46 -12.79
CA ASP A 185 -11.16 11.86 -14.16
C ASP A 185 -10.98 10.70 -15.15
N ILE A 186 -9.95 9.87 -14.98
CA ILE A 186 -9.80 8.62 -15.74
C ILE A 186 -11.02 7.72 -15.51
N ARG A 187 -11.43 7.51 -14.25
CA ARG A 187 -12.61 6.70 -13.92
C ARG A 187 -13.88 7.22 -14.60
N LYS A 188 -14.09 8.54 -14.64
CA LYS A 188 -15.24 9.16 -15.32
C LYS A 188 -15.17 9.03 -16.85
N THR A 189 -13.97 9.03 -17.41
CA THR A 189 -13.74 8.97 -18.86
C THR A 189 -13.78 7.55 -19.40
N LEU A 190 -13.53 6.55 -18.56
CA LEU A 190 -13.64 5.14 -18.93
C LEU A 190 -15.10 4.80 -19.31
N PRO A 191 -15.34 4.38 -20.57
CA PRO A 191 -16.69 4.13 -21.04
C PRO A 191 -17.27 2.87 -20.38
N SER A 192 -18.55 2.92 -20.02
CA SER A 192 -19.25 1.78 -19.45
C SER A 192 -19.68 0.80 -20.55
N GLY A 193 -19.18 -0.44 -20.49
CA GLY A 193 -19.51 -1.49 -21.46
C GLY A 193 -18.37 -2.48 -21.71
N CYS A 194 -18.62 -3.49 -22.55
CA CYS A 194 -17.61 -4.44 -23.03
C CYS A 194 -17.23 -4.08 -24.47
N PHE A 195 -15.99 -3.66 -24.71
CA PHE A 195 -15.52 -3.17 -26.02
C PHE A 195 -14.84 -4.24 -26.90
N ASN A 196 -14.95 -5.52 -26.53
CA ASN A 196 -14.27 -6.64 -27.20
C ASN A 196 -15.15 -7.40 -28.21
N THR A 197 -16.27 -6.85 -28.68
CA THR A 197 -17.03 -7.48 -29.78
C THR A 197 -16.48 -7.02 -31.13
N PRO A 198 -15.87 -7.88 -31.95
CA PRO A 198 -15.41 -7.50 -33.28
C PRO A 198 -16.61 -7.17 -34.17
N SER A 199 -16.52 -6.10 -34.96
CA SER A 199 -17.47 -5.83 -36.03
C SER A 199 -17.41 -6.98 -37.04
N ILE A 200 -18.45 -7.81 -37.04
CA ILE A 200 -18.69 -8.75 -38.14
C ILE A 200 -19.18 -7.91 -39.31
N GLU A 201 -18.26 -7.36 -40.10
CA GLU A 201 -18.56 -6.92 -41.45
C GLU A 201 -18.90 -8.17 -42.28
N LYS A 202 -20.14 -8.25 -42.74
CA LYS A 202 -20.55 -9.16 -43.82
C LYS A 202 -20.81 -8.33 -45.08
N PRO A 203 -20.47 -8.89 -46.26
CA PRO A 203 -20.41 -8.19 -47.54
C PRO A 203 -21.76 -7.66 -48.03
#